data_AF-A0A849TAH1-F1
#
_entry.id   AF-A0A849TAH1-F1
#
_cell.length_a   1.000
_cell.length_b   1.000
_cell.length_c   1.000
_cell.angle_alpha   90.00
_cell.angle_beta   90.00
_cell.angle_gamma   90.00
#
_symmetry.space_group_name_H-M   'P 1'
#
loop_
_entity.id
_entity.type
_entity.pdbx_description
1 polymer ?
#
loop_
_entity_poly.entity_id
_entity_poly.type
_entity_poly.pdbx_seq_one_letter_code
_entity_poly.pdbx_strand_id
1 'polypeptide(L)' 'MTSDNRSSYVERILRRTPLVGYTIRLFETGQDKELALFGINLAATLILLVGTLGYPVFIIVMWCVVAIAASLIFSATRI' A
#
# COMPACT_ATOMS: atom_id res chain seq x y z
N MET A 1 -20.93 18.10 -2.32
CA MET A 1 -20.52 18.47 -0.93
C MET A 1 -20.21 17.23 -0.06
N THR A 2 -19.67 16.14 -0.65
CA THR A 2 -19.49 14.83 0.03
C THR A 2 -18.09 14.21 -0.15
N SER A 3 -17.17 14.88 -0.85
CA SER A 3 -15.79 14.40 -1.08
C SER A 3 -14.84 14.71 0.08
N ASP A 4 -14.98 15.88 0.72
CA ASP A 4 -14.09 16.30 1.83
C ASP A 4 -14.19 15.39 3.07
N ASN A 5 -15.41 14.96 3.40
CA ASN A 5 -15.61 14.13 4.59
C ASN A 5 -15.02 12.72 4.44
N ARG A 6 -15.02 12.15 3.23
CA ARG A 6 -14.40 10.84 2.98
C ARG A 6 -12.88 10.91 3.06
N SER A 7 -12.28 11.98 2.53
CA SER A 7 -10.84 12.22 2.62
C SER A 7 -10.39 12.24 4.09
N SER A 8 -11.09 13.00 4.95
CA SER A 8 -10.74 13.09 6.37
C SER A 8 -10.90 11.77 7.13
N TYR A 9 -11.89 10.95 6.78
CA TYR A 9 -12.11 9.64 7.42
C TYR A 9 -11.05 8.62 7.01
N VAL A 10 -10.74 8.55 5.72
CA VAL A 10 -9.73 7.65 5.17
C VAL A 10 -8.35 8.01 5.73
N GLU A 11 -8.02 9.30 5.81
CA GLU A 11 -6.77 9.76 6.43
C GLU A 11 -6.69 9.38 7.91
N ARG A 12 -7.78 9.52 8.66
CA ARG A 12 -7.83 9.15 10.08
C ARG A 12 -7.63 7.65 10.31
N ILE A 13 -8.13 6.82 9.39
CA ILE A 13 -7.93 5.37 9.42
C ILE A 13 -6.50 5.02 9.01
N LEU A 14 -5.96 5.64 7.94
CA LEU A 14 -4.59 5.44 7.48
C LEU A 14 -3.55 5.81 8.55
N ARG A 15 -3.77 6.88 9.31
CA ARG A 15 -2.91 7.27 10.45
C ARG A 15 -2.97 6.30 11.64
N ARG A 16 -4.01 5.46 11.75
CA ARG A 16 -4.09 4.40 12.77
C ARG A 16 -3.32 3.14 12.35
N THR A 17 -3.06 2.96 11.07
CA THR A 17 -2.26 1.84 10.57
C THR A 17 -0.80 2.10 10.92
N PRO A 18 -0.11 1.25 11.69
CA PRO A 18 1.22 1.55 12.23
C PRO A 18 2.26 1.82 11.14
N LEU A 19 2.17 1.12 10.01
CA LEU A 19 3.08 1.25 8.87
C LEU A 19 2.87 2.56 8.10
N VAL A 20 1.62 2.93 7.86
CA VAL A 20 1.24 4.12 7.07
C VAL A 20 1.34 5.39 7.92
N GLY A 21 0.97 5.32 9.19
CA GLY A 21 1.14 6.44 10.12
C GLY A 21 2.61 6.78 10.37
N TYR A 22 3.51 5.78 10.39
CA TYR A 22 4.94 6.01 10.55
C TYR A 22 5.57 6.69 9.33
N THR A 23 5.22 6.26 8.11
CA THR A 23 5.72 6.91 6.87
C THR A 23 5.19 8.33 6.71
N ILE A 24 3.90 8.57 7.03
CA ILE A 24 3.32 9.92 7.03
C ILE A 24 4.05 10.81 8.03
N ARG A 25 4.30 10.31 9.24
CA ARG A 25 5.02 11.07 10.27
C ARG A 25 6.45 11.39 9.85
N LEU A 26 7.19 10.41 9.30
CA LEU A 26 8.54 10.60 8.77
C LEU A 26 8.61 11.68 7.69
N PHE A 27 7.64 11.68 6.79
CA PHE A 27 7.50 12.69 5.72
C PHE A 27 7.18 14.08 6.29
N GLU A 28 6.27 14.17 7.27
CA GLU A 28 5.94 15.42 7.96
C GLU A 28 7.11 16.00 8.77
N THR A 29 7.99 15.16 9.33
CA THR A 29 9.20 15.59 10.06
C THR A 29 10.43 15.83 9.19
N GLY A 30 10.36 15.65 7.87
CA GLY A 30 11.48 15.89 6.95
C GLY A 30 12.69 14.97 7.17
N GLN A 31 12.45 13.77 7.72
CA GLN A 31 13.51 12.78 7.99
C GLN A 31 13.75 11.87 6.78
N ASP A 32 14.16 12.47 5.66
CA ASP A 32 14.27 11.79 4.36
C ASP A 32 15.19 10.58 4.38
N LYS A 33 16.24 10.61 5.21
CA LYS A 33 17.19 9.48 5.37
C LYS A 33 16.52 8.27 6.03
N GLU A 34 15.70 8.50 7.06
CA GLU A 34 14.98 7.42 7.75
C GLU A 34 13.85 6.89 6.87
N LEU A 35 13.18 7.76 6.12
CA LEU A 35 12.18 7.36 5.13
C LEU A 35 12.78 6.46 4.03
N ALA A 36 13.97 6.83 3.52
CA ALA A 36 14.69 6.04 2.53
C ALA A 36 15.11 4.67 3.09
N LEU A 37 15.66 4.62 4.31
CA LEU A 37 16.01 3.37 4.99
C LEU A 37 14.79 2.48 5.23
N PHE A 38 13.68 3.06 5.65
CA PHE A 38 12.41 2.36 5.81
C PHE A 38 11.92 1.76 4.49
N GLY A 39 11.96 2.54 3.40
CA GLY A 39 11.58 2.07 2.07
C GLY A 39 12.47 0.91 1.57
N ILE A 40 13.78 1.01 1.76
CA ILE A 40 14.74 -0.05 1.39
C ILE A 40 14.48 -1.33 2.20
N ASN A 41 14.27 -1.21 3.52
CA ASN A 41 13.97 -2.35 4.38
C ASN A 41 12.62 -2.99 4.06
N LEU A 42 11.62 -2.19 3.70
CA LEU A 42 10.32 -2.70 3.24
C LEU A 42 10.47 -3.51 1.95
N ALA A 43 11.21 -2.98 0.97
CA ALA A 43 11.49 -3.67 -0.28
C ALA A 43 12.28 -4.97 -0.05
N ALA A 44 13.33 -4.93 0.79
CA ALA A 44 14.10 -6.11 1.17
C ALA A 44 13.22 -7.15 1.87
N THR A 45 12.31 -6.73 2.75
CA THR A 45 11.35 -7.61 3.43
C THR A 45 10.39 -8.25 2.43
N LEU A 46 9.89 -7.52 1.44
CA LEU A 46 9.04 -8.07 0.38
C LEU A 46 9.79 -9.07 -0.50
N ILE A 47 11.04 -8.78 -0.86
CA ILE A 47 11.89 -9.68 -1.64
C ILE A 47 12.17 -10.96 -0.84
N LEU A 48 12.50 -10.83 0.45
CA LEU A 48 12.69 -11.96 1.35
C LEU A 48 11.39 -12.73 1.56
N LEU A 49 10.23 -12.07 1.67
CA LEU A 49 8.93 -12.71 1.78
C LEU A 49 8.63 -13.56 0.54
N VAL A 50 8.90 -13.03 -0.66
CA VAL A 50 8.74 -13.76 -1.93
C VAL A 50 9.73 -14.93 -2.02
N GLY A 51 10.98 -14.72 -1.59
CA GLY A 51 12.00 -15.76 -1.56
C GLY A 51 11.75 -16.86 -0.52
N THR A 52 11.17 -16.50 0.63
CA THR A 52 10.94 -17.42 1.76
C THR A 52 9.61 -18.17 1.68
N LEU A 53 8.55 -17.53 1.21
CA LEU A 53 7.24 -18.17 1.02
C LEU A 53 7.11 -18.83 -0.38
N GLY A 54 8.03 -18.52 -1.29
CA GLY A 54 8.16 -19.12 -2.60
C GLY A 54 7.13 -18.68 -3.64
N TYR A 55 7.19 -19.36 -4.80
CA TYR A 55 6.28 -19.24 -5.94
C TYR A 55 4.75 -19.25 -5.62
N PRO A 56 4.24 -19.96 -4.58
CA PRO A 56 2.81 -19.99 -4.28
C PRO A 56 2.24 -18.64 -3.89
N VAL A 57 2.98 -17.85 -3.08
CA VAL A 57 2.52 -16.52 -2.66
C VAL A 57 2.59 -15.53 -3.82
N PHE A 58 3.60 -15.67 -4.68
CA PHE A 58 3.68 -14.90 -5.93
C PHE A 58 2.46 -15.14 -6.83
N ILE A 59 2.04 -16.40 -6.98
CA ILE A 59 0.82 -16.76 -7.72
C ILE A 59 -0.41 -16.11 -7.07
N ILE A 60 -0.59 -16.22 -5.74
CA ILE A 60 -1.75 -15.62 -5.04
C ILE A 60 -1.79 -14.10 -5.26
N VAL A 61 -0.66 -13.41 -5.07
CA VAL A 61 -0.56 -11.96 -5.27
C VAL A 61 -0.85 -11.59 -6.73
N MET A 62 -0.30 -12.32 -7.69
CA MET A 62 -0.56 -12.09 -9.11
C MET A 62 -2.06 -12.23 -9.43
N TRP A 63 -2.73 -13.27 -8.92
CA TRP A 63 -4.16 -13.45 -9.08
C TRP A 63 -4.99 -12.35 -8.42
N CYS A 64 -4.60 -11.85 -7.25
CA CYS A 64 -5.25 -10.70 -6.62
C CYS A 64 -5.12 -9.43 -7.48
N VAL A 65 -3.94 -9.16 -8.03
CA VAL A 65 -3.72 -8.00 -8.91
C VAL A 65 -4.56 -8.11 -10.18
N VAL A 66 -4.61 -9.29 -10.79
CA VAL A 66 -5.47 -9.56 -11.97
C VAL A 66 -6.95 -9.35 -11.63
N ALA A 67 -7.42 -9.83 -10.48
CA ALA A 67 -8.80 -9.65 -10.04
C ALA A 67 -9.16 -8.17 -9.81
N ILE A 68 -8.26 -7.39 -9.21
CA ILE A 68 -8.43 -5.95 -9.01
C ILE A 68 -8.47 -5.24 -10.37
N ALA A 69 -7.54 -5.55 -11.27
CA ALA A 69 -7.51 -4.97 -12.61
C ALA A 69 -8.79 -5.29 -13.40
N ALA A 70 -9.25 -6.54 -13.38
CA ALA A 70 -10.51 -6.94 -14.01
C ALA A 70 -11.72 -6.20 -13.41
N SER A 71 -11.75 -6.01 -12.10
CA SER A 71 -12.81 -5.26 -11.41
C SER A 71 -12.82 -3.78 -11.80
N LEU A 72 -11.65 -3.18 -11.97
CA LEU A 72 -11.50 -1.80 -12.45
C LEU A 72 -11.95 -1.65 -13.91
N ILE A 73 -11.55 -2.57 -14.80
CA ILE A 73 -11.99 -2.58 -16.20
C ILE A 73 -13.50 -2.72 -16.30
N PHE A 74 -14.08 -3.65 -15.55
CA PHE A 74 -15.53 -3.86 -15.52
C PHE A 74 -16.28 -2.64 -15.01
N SER A 75 -15.76 -1.98 -13.96
CA SER A 75 -16.35 -0.75 -13.44
C SER A 75 -16.25 0.41 -14.44
N ALA A 76 -15.14 0.51 -15.17
CA ALA A 76 -14.92 1.55 -16.18
C ALA A 76 -15.74 1.34 -17.47
N THR A 77 -16.09 0.10 -17.80
CA THR A 77 -16.90 -0.24 -19.01
C THR A 77 -18.40 -0.28 -18.76
N ARG A 78 -18.84 -0.30 -17.50
CA ARG A 78 -20.25 -0.20 -17.09
C ARG A 78 -20.75 1.23 -16.86
N ILE A 79 -19.85 2.23 -16.99
CA ILE A 79 -20.17 3.67 -17.06
C ILE A 79 -20.32 4.03 -18.53
#